data_AF-A0A6G3MEQ1-F1
#
_entry.id   AF-A0A6G3MEQ1-F1
#
_cell.length_a   1.000
_cell.length_b   1.000
_cell.length_c   1.000
_cell.angle_alpha   90.00
_cell.angle_beta   90.00
_cell.angle_gamma   90.00
#
_symmetry.space_group_name_H-M   'P 1'
#
loop_
_entity.id
_entity.type
_entity.pdbx_description
1 polymer ?
#
loop_
_entity_poly.entity_id
_entity_poly.type
_entity_poly.pdbx_seq_one_letter_code
_entity_poly.pdbx_strand_id
1 'polypeptide(L)'
;MESLDQEKDWASNFATMLGVNRSSVFTNYMRLYMSLHSDHEGGNASSHTAHLVGSTLSDIYLSFAASMNALAGPLHGRANQEVVQWVDTMTTNLSPDQLSIPQIEEYCKKTLQQDIIPGFGHSVLRKTDPRYTILRNFASKHIPNNSSLDILDKLSQIVPNLLKRTGKVKNPFPNVDLISGTVLSVVVFLLHVGIKINRA
;
A
#
# COMPACT_ATOMS: atom_id res chain seq x y z
N MET A 1 11.39 12.50 -23.19
CA MET A 1 10.97 12.71 -21.80
C MET A 1 10.32 14.08 -21.75
N GLU A 2 9.08 14.20 -21.27
CA GLU A 2 8.42 15.50 -21.17
C GLU A 2 9.24 16.42 -20.25
N SER A 3 9.37 17.69 -20.62
CA SER A 3 10.09 18.70 -19.82
C SER A 3 9.33 19.03 -18.54
N LEU A 4 10.06 19.42 -17.48
CA LEU A 4 9.46 19.92 -16.26
C LEU A 4 8.58 21.15 -16.53
N ASP A 5 7.39 21.16 -15.94
CA ASP A 5 6.44 22.26 -15.99
C ASP A 5 6.47 23.00 -14.65
N GLN A 6 6.98 24.24 -14.66
CA GLN A 6 7.19 25.03 -13.43
C GLN A 6 5.87 25.46 -12.75
N GLU A 7 4.76 25.41 -13.46
CA GLU A 7 3.43 25.73 -12.92
C GLU A 7 2.78 24.54 -12.20
N LYS A 8 3.37 23.33 -12.33
CA LYS A 8 2.88 22.10 -11.72
C LYS A 8 3.64 21.75 -10.44
N ASP A 9 2.93 21.21 -9.46
CA ASP A 9 3.55 20.65 -8.26
C ASP A 9 4.36 19.38 -8.56
N TRP A 10 5.16 18.96 -7.59
CA TRP A 10 6.09 17.85 -7.72
C TRP A 10 5.42 16.53 -8.12
N ALA A 11 4.30 16.17 -7.47
CA ALA A 11 3.58 14.94 -7.78
C ALA A 11 2.96 14.99 -9.19
N SER A 12 2.50 16.16 -9.63
CA SER A 12 1.96 16.34 -10.98
C SER A 12 3.03 16.24 -12.07
N ASN A 13 4.22 16.82 -11.84
CA ASN A 13 5.36 16.64 -12.73
C ASN A 13 5.81 15.17 -12.76
N PHE A 14 5.87 14.51 -11.61
CA PHE A 14 6.25 13.10 -11.53
C PHE A 14 5.27 12.18 -12.27
N ALA A 15 3.96 12.35 -12.05
CA ALA A 15 2.92 11.62 -12.77
C ALA A 15 2.98 11.83 -14.29
N THR A 16 3.36 13.04 -14.71
CA THR A 16 3.57 13.39 -16.12
C THR A 16 4.77 12.66 -16.71
N MET A 17 5.91 12.67 -16.02
CA MET A 17 7.10 11.93 -16.46
C MET A 17 6.90 10.42 -16.51
N LEU A 18 6.00 9.87 -15.68
CA LEU A 18 5.59 8.47 -15.72
C LEU A 18 4.63 8.13 -16.89
N GLY A 19 4.14 9.13 -17.64
CA GLY A 19 3.20 8.93 -18.75
C GLY A 19 1.75 8.64 -18.32
N VAL A 20 1.41 8.88 -17.05
CA VAL A 20 0.11 8.53 -16.44
C VAL A 20 -0.69 9.76 -15.97
N ASN A 21 -0.32 10.95 -16.44
CA ASN A 21 -1.01 12.22 -16.17
C ASN A 21 -2.40 12.37 -16.82
N ARG A 22 -2.91 11.34 -17.49
CA ARG A 22 -4.23 11.38 -18.16
C ARG A 22 -5.42 11.41 -17.19
N SER A 23 -5.19 11.22 -15.89
CA SER A 23 -6.23 11.28 -14.84
C SER A 23 -5.80 12.16 -13.67
N SER A 24 -6.66 13.11 -13.31
CA SER A 24 -6.52 13.89 -12.07
C SER A 24 -6.57 12.99 -10.82
N VAL A 25 -7.20 11.82 -10.89
CA VAL A 25 -7.24 10.85 -9.79
C VAL A 25 -5.86 10.24 -9.55
N PHE A 26 -5.10 9.89 -10.59
CA PHE A 26 -3.74 9.38 -10.41
C PHE A 26 -2.83 10.44 -9.79
N THR A 27 -2.87 11.67 -10.30
CA THR A 27 -2.09 12.77 -9.73
C THR A 27 -2.44 13.04 -8.26
N ASN A 28 -3.74 13.04 -7.91
CA ASN A 28 -4.17 13.20 -6.52
C ASN A 28 -3.75 12.02 -5.64
N TYR A 29 -3.81 10.80 -6.15
CA TYR A 29 -3.30 9.63 -5.46
C TYR A 29 -1.79 9.77 -5.19
N MET A 30 -1.00 10.20 -6.18
CA MET A 30 0.45 10.40 -6.00
C MET A 30 0.76 11.44 -4.93
N ARG A 31 0.01 12.56 -4.89
CA ARG A 31 0.14 13.57 -3.82
C ARG A 31 -0.07 12.95 -2.44
N LEU A 32 -1.12 12.14 -2.28
CA LEU A 32 -1.38 11.44 -1.02
C LEU A 32 -0.33 10.38 -0.71
N TYR A 33 0.01 9.52 -1.68
CA TYR A 33 0.97 8.45 -1.51
C TYR A 33 2.32 8.97 -1.04
N MET A 34 2.84 10.01 -1.70
CA MET A 34 4.11 10.65 -1.36
C MET A 34 4.07 11.29 0.02
N SER A 35 2.95 11.92 0.40
CA SER A 35 2.79 12.54 1.71
C SER A 35 2.72 11.50 2.84
N LEU A 36 1.93 10.43 2.65
CA LEU A 36 1.68 9.41 3.68
C LEU A 36 2.89 8.49 3.94
N HIS A 37 3.79 8.34 2.97
CA HIS A 37 5.00 7.52 3.09
C HIS A 37 6.28 8.37 3.26
N SER A 38 6.14 9.68 3.50
CA SER A 38 7.27 10.61 3.57
C SER A 38 8.21 10.33 4.73
N ASP A 39 7.67 9.92 5.89
CA ASP A 39 8.47 9.55 7.05
C ASP A 39 7.72 8.55 7.96
N HIS A 40 8.47 7.77 8.72
CA HIS A 40 7.96 6.91 9.79
C HIS A 40 9.04 6.68 10.85
N GLU A 41 9.48 7.78 11.46
CA GLU A 41 10.54 7.84 12.48
C GLU A 41 11.92 7.41 11.96
N GLY A 42 12.92 7.37 12.85
CA GLY A 42 14.32 7.05 12.52
C GLY A 42 14.74 5.59 12.75
N GLY A 43 13.84 4.75 13.29
CA GLY A 43 14.17 3.36 13.66
C GLY A 43 14.07 2.35 12.51
N ASN A 44 13.37 2.69 11.43
CA ASN A 44 13.27 1.82 10.26
C ASN A 44 14.61 1.80 9.49
N ALA A 45 14.88 0.71 8.78
CA ALA A 45 16.20 0.45 8.20
C ALA A 45 16.65 1.53 7.20
N SER A 46 15.74 2.07 6.37
CA SER A 46 16.09 3.12 5.41
C SER A 46 16.41 4.44 6.10
N SER A 47 15.56 4.93 7.01
CA SER A 47 15.81 6.18 7.73
C SER A 47 17.08 6.08 8.59
N HIS A 48 17.27 4.95 9.27
CA HIS A 48 18.45 4.72 10.10
C HIS A 48 19.74 4.66 9.26
N THR A 49 19.71 4.01 8.10
CA THR A 49 20.87 3.93 7.19
C THR A 49 21.23 5.30 6.65
N ALA A 50 20.25 6.10 6.22
CA ALA A 50 20.49 7.48 5.79
C ALA A 50 21.17 8.30 6.90
N HIS A 51 20.64 8.19 8.12
CA HIS A 51 21.17 8.91 9.29
C HIS A 51 22.60 8.45 9.64
N LEU A 52 22.85 7.14 9.66
CA LEU A 52 24.15 6.57 9.97
C LEU A 52 25.22 7.01 8.97
N VAL A 53 24.94 6.90 7.67
CA VAL A 53 25.89 7.34 6.63
C VAL A 53 26.12 8.84 6.70
N GLY A 54 25.04 9.63 6.83
CA GLY A 54 25.15 11.09 6.97
C GLY A 54 25.93 11.55 8.21
N SER A 55 25.90 10.77 9.30
CA SER A 55 26.67 11.08 10.52
C SER A 55 28.19 11.08 10.32
N THR A 56 28.67 10.47 9.23
CA THR A 56 30.09 10.46 8.84
C THR A 56 30.50 11.67 7.99
N LEU A 57 29.62 12.66 7.84
CA LEU A 57 29.76 13.81 6.94
C LEU A 57 29.71 13.45 5.44
N SER A 58 29.26 12.24 5.10
CA SER A 58 28.90 11.89 3.72
C SER A 58 27.75 12.78 3.24
N ASP A 59 27.77 13.19 1.98
CA ASP A 59 26.75 14.06 1.42
C ASP A 59 25.37 13.37 1.30
N ILE A 60 24.35 14.17 0.96
CA ILE A 60 22.96 13.71 0.90
C ILE A 60 22.74 12.63 -0.17
N TYR A 61 23.49 12.65 -1.28
CA TYR A 61 23.33 11.67 -2.35
C TYR A 61 23.84 10.30 -1.91
N LEU A 62 25.01 10.25 -1.26
CA LEU A 62 25.57 9.01 -0.71
C LEU A 62 24.68 8.43 0.39
N SER A 63 24.19 9.30 1.29
CA SER A 63 23.31 8.91 2.38
C SER A 63 21.97 8.34 1.86
N PHE A 64 21.39 8.98 0.84
CA PHE A 64 20.14 8.51 0.23
C PHE A 64 20.34 7.23 -0.61
N ALA A 65 21.44 7.11 -1.36
CA ALA A 65 21.73 5.88 -2.09
C ALA A 65 21.86 4.66 -1.15
N ALA A 66 22.55 4.82 -0.01
CA ALA A 66 22.64 3.77 1.00
C ALA A 66 21.28 3.42 1.62
N SER A 67 20.42 4.41 1.87
CA SER A 67 19.07 4.16 2.41
C SER A 67 18.18 3.39 1.43
N MET A 68 18.33 3.62 0.12
CA MET A 68 17.62 2.86 -0.91
C MET A 68 18.09 1.40 -0.97
N ASN A 69 19.37 1.12 -0.73
CA ASN A 69 19.85 -0.26 -0.61
C ASN A 69 19.20 -0.98 0.58
N ALA A 70 19.04 -0.31 1.71
CA ALA A 70 18.32 -0.86 2.87
C ALA A 70 16.82 -1.03 2.58
N LEU A 71 16.19 -0.08 1.89
CA LEU A 71 14.78 -0.13 1.49
C LEU A 71 14.50 -1.30 0.52
N ALA A 72 15.42 -1.63 -0.37
CA ALA A 72 15.29 -2.75 -1.28
C ALA A 72 15.28 -4.13 -0.59
N GLY A 73 15.67 -4.19 0.70
CA GLY A 73 15.64 -5.42 1.48
C GLY A 73 14.21 -5.98 1.64
N PRO A 74 14.02 -7.32 1.57
CA PRO A 74 12.70 -7.93 1.58
C PRO A 74 11.92 -7.69 2.88
N LEU A 75 12.62 -7.53 4.00
CA LEU A 75 12.01 -7.26 5.30
C LEU A 75 11.65 -5.77 5.50
N HIS A 76 11.85 -4.91 4.50
CA HIS A 76 11.56 -3.47 4.59
C HIS A 76 10.63 -2.99 3.47
N GLY A 77 11.06 -3.04 2.20
CA GLY A 77 10.34 -2.40 1.10
C GLY A 77 9.29 -3.24 0.36
N ARG A 78 8.97 -4.46 0.82
CA ARG A 78 8.14 -5.41 0.04
C ARG A 78 6.70 -5.58 0.48
N ALA A 79 6.32 -5.09 1.65
CA ALA A 79 4.99 -5.34 2.23
C ALA A 79 3.83 -5.00 1.27
N ASN A 80 3.91 -3.86 0.58
CA ASN A 80 2.93 -3.45 -0.42
C ASN A 80 2.77 -4.49 -1.56
N GLN A 81 3.89 -4.96 -2.14
CA GLN A 81 3.87 -5.95 -3.22
C GLN A 81 3.36 -7.31 -2.74
N GLU A 82 3.74 -7.71 -1.52
CA GLU A 82 3.32 -8.96 -0.90
C GLU A 82 1.81 -9.00 -0.68
N VAL A 83 1.20 -7.89 -0.25
CA VAL A 83 -0.27 -7.78 -0.14
C VAL A 83 -0.93 -8.01 -1.50
N VAL A 84 -0.49 -7.30 -2.55
CA VAL A 84 -1.09 -7.42 -3.88
C VAL A 84 -0.99 -8.86 -4.39
N GLN A 85 0.21 -9.45 -4.32
CA GLN A 85 0.45 -10.84 -4.76
C GLN A 85 -0.36 -11.85 -3.96
N TRP A 86 -0.48 -11.66 -2.65
CA TRP A 86 -1.25 -12.55 -1.78
C TRP A 86 -2.75 -12.49 -2.10
N VAL A 87 -3.29 -11.28 -2.29
CA VAL A 87 -4.70 -11.09 -2.67
C VAL A 87 -4.99 -11.69 -4.05
N ASP A 88 -4.11 -11.48 -5.03
CA ASP A 88 -4.26 -12.05 -6.37
C ASP A 88 -4.22 -13.59 -6.33
N THR A 89 -3.33 -14.16 -5.52
CA THR A 89 -3.23 -15.62 -5.31
C THR A 89 -4.49 -16.17 -4.64
N MET A 90 -4.97 -15.50 -3.59
CA MET A 90 -6.20 -15.90 -2.91
C MET A 90 -7.40 -15.87 -3.86
N THR A 91 -7.58 -14.79 -4.61
CA THR A 91 -8.72 -14.61 -5.52
C THR A 91 -8.69 -15.62 -6.67
N THR A 92 -7.50 -15.93 -7.19
CA THR A 92 -7.31 -16.99 -8.19
C THR A 92 -7.70 -18.36 -7.64
N ASN A 93 -7.33 -18.66 -6.39
CA ASN A 93 -7.64 -19.96 -5.76
C ASN A 93 -9.11 -20.14 -5.40
N LEU A 94 -9.80 -19.05 -5.04
CA LEU A 94 -11.20 -19.12 -4.63
C LEU A 94 -12.15 -19.13 -5.85
N SER A 95 -11.82 -18.56 -7.01
CA SER A 95 -12.78 -18.28 -8.10
C SER A 95 -13.77 -17.14 -7.76
N PRO A 96 -14.27 -16.38 -8.75
CA PRO A 96 -15.08 -15.18 -8.51
C PRO A 96 -16.37 -15.41 -7.73
N ASP A 97 -17.01 -16.56 -7.90
CA ASP A 97 -18.22 -17.01 -7.22
C ASP A 97 -17.99 -17.38 -5.75
N GLN A 98 -16.72 -17.59 -5.35
CA GLN A 98 -16.33 -17.99 -4.00
C GLN A 98 -15.70 -16.87 -3.16
N LEU A 99 -15.86 -15.61 -3.55
CA LEU A 99 -15.36 -14.46 -2.79
C LEU A 99 -16.30 -14.06 -1.64
N SER A 100 -17.04 -15.01 -1.08
CA SER A 100 -17.90 -14.79 0.08
C SER A 100 -17.07 -14.68 1.37
N ILE A 101 -17.63 -14.03 2.40
CA ILE A 101 -16.97 -13.86 3.71
C ILE A 101 -16.54 -15.22 4.30
N PRO A 102 -17.39 -16.27 4.35
CA PRO A 102 -16.98 -17.57 4.89
C PRO A 102 -15.79 -18.21 4.17
N GLN A 103 -15.73 -18.12 2.84
CA GLN A 103 -14.66 -18.70 2.03
C GLN A 103 -13.34 -17.95 2.22
N ILE A 104 -13.38 -16.61 2.25
CA ILE A 104 -12.21 -15.78 2.55
C ILE A 104 -11.74 -16.04 3.99
N GLU A 105 -12.65 -16.16 4.96
CA GLU A 105 -12.29 -16.49 6.35
C GLU A 105 -11.60 -17.85 6.44
N GLU A 106 -12.10 -18.86 5.73
CA GLU A 106 -11.49 -20.19 5.69
C GLU A 106 -10.11 -20.17 5.02
N TYR A 107 -9.95 -19.43 3.93
CA TYR A 107 -8.63 -19.23 3.32
C TYR A 107 -7.66 -18.56 4.30
N CYS A 108 -8.09 -17.48 4.97
CA CYS A 108 -7.28 -16.78 5.96
C CYS A 108 -6.88 -17.69 7.14
N LYS A 109 -7.79 -18.56 7.62
CA LYS A 109 -7.47 -19.54 8.67
C LYS A 109 -6.37 -20.51 8.22
N LYS A 110 -6.46 -21.03 6.99
CA LYS A 110 -5.45 -21.92 6.43
C LYS A 110 -4.09 -21.22 6.30
N THR A 111 -4.09 -19.98 5.81
CA THR A 111 -2.87 -19.16 5.75
C THR A 111 -2.26 -19.02 7.14
N LEU A 112 -3.04 -18.64 8.16
CA LEU A 112 -2.55 -18.42 9.53
C LEU A 112 -2.03 -19.68 10.24
N GLN A 113 -2.30 -20.88 9.71
CA GLN A 113 -1.71 -22.13 10.22
C GLN A 113 -0.26 -22.32 9.74
N GLN A 114 0.11 -21.72 8.60
CA GLN A 114 1.37 -21.97 7.90
C GLN A 114 2.24 -20.71 7.80
N ASP A 115 1.62 -19.53 7.76
CA ASP A 115 2.27 -18.25 7.46
C ASP A 115 1.49 -17.06 8.05
N ILE A 116 1.96 -15.84 7.79
CA ILE A 116 1.31 -14.58 8.14
C ILE A 116 0.40 -14.08 7.00
N ILE A 117 -0.55 -13.21 7.34
CA ILE A 117 -1.33 -12.46 6.35
C ILE A 117 -0.69 -11.07 6.22
N PRO A 118 -0.15 -10.70 5.03
CA PRO A 118 0.53 -9.41 4.85
C PRO A 118 -0.45 -8.24 5.04
N GLY A 119 0.09 -7.10 5.50
CA GLY A 119 -0.71 -5.89 5.79
C GLY A 119 -1.39 -5.86 7.17
N PHE A 120 -1.21 -6.89 8.01
CA PHE A 120 -1.75 -6.97 9.37
C PHE A 120 -0.66 -7.31 10.40
N GLY A 121 -0.96 -7.09 11.69
CA GLY A 121 -0.13 -7.62 12.80
C GLY A 121 1.03 -6.72 13.24
N HIS A 122 0.92 -5.40 13.02
CA HIS A 122 1.99 -4.46 13.35
C HIS A 122 2.35 -4.45 14.86
N SER A 123 3.64 -4.49 15.17
CA SER A 123 4.16 -4.54 16.56
C SER A 123 3.81 -3.32 17.44
N VAL A 124 3.47 -2.16 16.84
CA VAL A 124 3.33 -0.87 17.54
C VAL A 124 1.90 -0.31 17.44
N LEU A 125 1.27 -0.39 16.27
CA LEU A 125 -0.03 0.26 16.02
C LEU A 125 -1.18 -0.43 16.75
N ARG A 126 -1.69 0.19 17.82
CA ARG A 126 -2.78 -0.36 18.67
C ARG A 126 -4.19 -0.23 18.11
N LYS A 127 -4.32 0.38 16.92
CA LYS A 127 -5.56 0.62 16.18
C LYS A 127 -5.22 0.68 14.69
N THR A 128 -6.24 0.70 13.83
CA THR A 128 -6.07 0.89 12.39
C THR A 128 -5.16 2.08 12.09
N ASP A 129 -4.20 1.85 11.19
CA ASP A 129 -3.29 2.89 10.72
C ASP A 129 -4.08 4.03 10.08
N PRO A 130 -3.92 5.29 10.53
CA PRO A 130 -4.62 6.42 9.91
C PRO A 130 -4.29 6.56 8.41
N ARG A 131 -3.11 6.14 7.96
CA ARG A 131 -2.73 6.16 6.54
C ARG A 131 -3.58 5.20 5.71
N TYR A 132 -3.90 4.02 6.26
CA TYR A 132 -4.88 3.09 5.66
C TYR A 132 -6.24 3.77 5.51
N THR A 133 -6.74 4.39 6.59
CA THR A 133 -8.05 5.08 6.57
C THR A 133 -8.10 6.21 5.55
N ILE A 134 -7.05 7.02 5.43
CA ILE A 134 -6.98 8.11 4.45
C ILE A 134 -7.03 7.56 3.02
N LEU A 135 -6.23 6.54 2.70
CA LEU A 135 -6.24 5.92 1.37
C LEU A 135 -7.58 5.24 1.08
N ARG A 136 -8.22 4.63 2.07
CA ARG A 136 -9.54 4.01 1.91
C ARG A 136 -10.62 5.03 1.60
N ASN A 137 -10.58 6.18 2.27
CA ASN A 137 -11.50 7.30 2.01
C ASN A 137 -11.28 7.90 0.62
N PHE A 138 -10.03 8.06 0.20
CA PHE A 138 -9.69 8.46 -1.16
C PHE A 138 -10.26 7.48 -2.19
N ALA A 139 -10.05 6.17 -1.96
CA ALA A 139 -10.53 5.13 -2.86
C ALA A 139 -12.07 5.12 -2.96
N SER A 140 -12.80 5.23 -1.83
CA SER A 140 -14.26 5.34 -1.83
C SER A 140 -14.77 6.49 -2.71
N LYS A 141 -14.07 7.62 -2.71
CA LYS A 141 -14.51 8.82 -3.44
C LYS A 141 -14.22 8.73 -4.94
N HIS A 142 -13.08 8.15 -5.32
CA HIS A 142 -12.56 8.26 -6.69
C HIS A 142 -12.63 6.98 -7.52
N ILE A 143 -12.73 5.82 -6.87
CA ILE A 143 -12.84 4.51 -7.52
C ILE A 143 -13.93 3.67 -6.82
N PRO A 144 -15.18 4.18 -6.76
CA PRO A 144 -16.28 3.47 -6.09
C PRO A 144 -16.61 2.15 -6.80
N ASN A 145 -17.19 1.20 -6.06
CA ASN A 145 -17.67 -0.09 -6.58
C ASN A 145 -16.59 -0.94 -7.26
N ASN A 146 -15.36 -0.90 -6.75
CA ASN A 146 -14.27 -1.71 -7.26
C ASN A 146 -14.13 -3.01 -6.43
N SER A 147 -14.22 -4.16 -7.09
CA SER A 147 -14.19 -5.47 -6.44
C SER A 147 -12.89 -5.74 -5.65
N SER A 148 -11.75 -5.19 -6.09
CA SER A 148 -10.49 -5.32 -5.36
C SER A 148 -10.55 -4.58 -4.02
N LEU A 149 -11.21 -3.41 -3.96
CA LEU A 149 -11.43 -2.70 -2.69
C LEU A 149 -12.39 -3.46 -1.77
N ASP A 150 -13.44 -4.06 -2.33
CA ASP A 150 -14.39 -4.85 -1.55
C ASP A 150 -13.72 -6.06 -0.89
N ILE A 151 -12.73 -6.66 -1.56
CA ILE A 151 -11.90 -7.74 -0.99
C ILE A 151 -11.08 -7.23 0.19
N LEU A 152 -10.40 -6.09 0.04
CA LEU A 152 -9.63 -5.48 1.13
C LEU A 152 -10.51 -5.13 2.34
N ASP A 153 -11.72 -4.64 2.10
CA ASP A 153 -12.68 -4.35 3.17
C ASP A 153 -13.09 -5.61 3.91
N LYS A 154 -13.40 -6.70 3.19
CA LYS A 154 -13.69 -8.00 3.81
C LYS A 154 -12.50 -8.48 4.64
N LEU A 155 -11.28 -8.39 4.12
CA LEU A 155 -10.06 -8.76 4.86
C LEU A 155 -9.89 -7.91 6.13
N SER A 156 -10.13 -6.59 6.04
CA SER A 156 -10.03 -5.67 7.17
C SER A 156 -11.04 -5.99 8.30
N GLN A 157 -12.13 -6.70 7.99
CA GLN A 157 -13.13 -7.15 8.97
C GLN A 157 -12.81 -8.55 9.51
N ILE A 158 -12.36 -9.47 8.64
CA ILE A 158 -12.12 -10.88 8.95
C ILE A 158 -10.82 -11.06 9.73
N VAL A 159 -9.71 -10.59 9.19
CA VAL A 159 -8.36 -10.91 9.67
C VAL A 159 -8.12 -10.44 11.10
N PRO A 160 -8.57 -9.23 11.52
CA PRO A 160 -8.35 -8.81 12.91
C PRO A 160 -8.99 -9.73 13.95
N ASN A 161 -10.16 -10.29 13.63
CA ASN A 161 -10.86 -11.22 14.51
C ASN A 161 -10.16 -12.58 14.57
N LEU A 162 -9.65 -13.08 13.44
CA LEU A 162 -8.86 -14.31 13.40
C LEU A 162 -7.57 -14.17 14.20
N LEU A 163 -6.83 -13.08 14.00
CA LEU A 163 -5.58 -12.82 14.71
C LEU A 163 -5.78 -12.71 16.22
N LYS A 164 -6.87 -12.07 16.69
CA LYS A 164 -7.22 -12.04 18.13
C LYS A 164 -7.44 -13.44 18.70
N ARG A 165 -8.13 -14.31 17.97
CA ARG A 165 -8.39 -15.70 18.40
C ARG A 165 -7.11 -16.53 18.55
N THR A 166 -6.04 -16.19 17.82
CA THR A 166 -4.75 -16.87 17.98
C THR A 166 -4.07 -16.57 19.33
N GLY A 167 -4.39 -15.44 19.97
CA GLY A 167 -3.73 -14.96 21.19
C GLY A 167 -2.26 -14.52 21.00
N LYS A 168 -1.68 -14.67 19.81
CA LYS A 168 -0.27 -14.37 19.52
C LYS A 168 -0.03 -12.92 19.09
N VAL A 169 -1.02 -12.30 18.45
CA VAL A 169 -0.89 -10.96 17.86
C VAL A 169 -1.52 -9.91 18.76
N LYS A 170 -0.69 -9.01 19.28
CA LYS A 170 -1.12 -7.93 20.18
C LYS A 170 -1.96 -6.86 19.47
N ASN A 171 -1.56 -6.48 18.24
CA ASN A 171 -2.29 -5.49 17.47
C ASN A 171 -2.65 -6.02 16.07
N PRO A 172 -3.88 -6.47 15.86
CA PRO A 172 -4.29 -7.22 14.68
C PRO A 172 -4.84 -6.31 13.57
N PHE A 173 -4.48 -5.02 13.57
CA PHE A 173 -5.08 -4.00 12.72
C PHE A 173 -4.34 -3.86 11.38
N PRO A 174 -5.02 -3.40 10.32
CA PRO A 174 -4.39 -3.17 9.03
C PRO A 174 -3.47 -1.94 9.05
N ASN A 175 -2.43 -1.98 8.22
CA ASN A 175 -1.51 -0.87 7.96
C ASN A 175 -1.70 -0.29 6.54
N VAL A 176 -0.94 0.76 6.20
CA VAL A 176 -1.01 1.41 4.88
C VAL A 176 -0.75 0.46 3.71
N ASP A 177 0.10 -0.55 3.89
CA ASP A 177 0.49 -1.49 2.82
C ASP A 177 -0.65 -2.41 2.40
N LEU A 178 -1.66 -2.61 3.26
CA LEU A 178 -2.87 -3.36 2.90
C LEU A 178 -3.59 -2.75 1.68
N ILE A 179 -3.53 -1.44 1.50
CA ILE A 179 -4.37 -0.72 0.52
C ILE A 179 -3.59 0.02 -0.55
N SER A 180 -2.37 0.48 -0.26
CA SER A 180 -1.60 1.34 -1.17
C SER A 180 -1.40 0.70 -2.54
N GLY A 181 -0.96 -0.56 -2.59
CA GLY A 181 -0.73 -1.32 -3.83
C GLY A 181 -1.97 -1.50 -4.68
N THR A 182 -3.07 -1.92 -4.07
CA THR A 182 -4.34 -2.12 -4.78
C THR A 182 -4.86 -0.82 -5.38
N VAL A 183 -4.81 0.29 -4.63
CA VAL A 183 -5.24 1.59 -5.18
C VAL A 183 -4.34 2.03 -6.33
N LEU A 184 -3.02 1.86 -6.21
CA LEU A 184 -2.09 2.14 -7.30
C LEU A 184 -2.43 1.32 -8.56
N SER A 185 -2.56 0.00 -8.41
CA SER A 185 -2.89 -0.92 -9.51
C SER A 185 -4.22 -0.56 -10.19
N VAL A 186 -5.27 -0.26 -9.41
CA VAL A 186 -6.58 0.11 -9.95
C VAL A 186 -6.50 1.43 -10.70
N VAL A 187 -5.88 2.46 -10.12
CA VAL A 187 -5.83 3.79 -10.75
C VAL A 187 -4.96 3.75 -12.02
N VAL A 188 -3.89 2.94 -12.05
CA VAL A 188 -3.08 2.72 -13.26
C VAL A 188 -3.85 1.89 -14.30
N PHE A 189 -4.59 0.86 -13.90
CA PHE A 189 -5.37 0.03 -14.81
C PHE A 189 -6.50 0.82 -15.50
N LEU A 190 -7.23 1.66 -14.74
CA LEU A 190 -8.29 2.51 -15.29
C LEU A 190 -7.78 3.47 -16.37
N LEU A 191 -6.51 3.89 -16.29
CA LEU A 191 -5.86 4.71 -17.31
C LEU A 191 -5.59 3.96 -18.63
N HIS A 192 -5.33 2.65 -18.56
CA HIS A 192 -4.99 1.83 -19.73
C HIS A 192 -6.23 1.28 -20.45
N VAL A 193 -7.32 0.99 -19.71
CA VAL A 193 -8.55 0.41 -20.27
C VAL A 193 -9.55 1.47 -20.76
N GLY A 194 -9.28 2.76 -20.53
CA GLY A 194 -10.11 3.85 -21.06
C GLY A 194 -11.49 3.98 -20.39
N ILE A 195 -11.69 3.36 -19.24
CA ILE A 195 -12.92 3.53 -18.45
C ILE A 195 -12.88 4.95 -17.86
N LYS A 196 -13.78 5.82 -18.34
CA LYS A 196 -13.91 7.21 -17.86
C LYS A 196 -14.11 7.20 -16.34
N ILE A 197 -13.07 7.57 -15.60
CA ILE A 197 -13.19 7.93 -14.20
C ILE A 197 -14.07 9.19 -14.16
N ASN A 198 -15.27 9.06 -13.61
CA ASN A 198 -16.19 10.19 -13.50
C ASN A 198 -15.49 11.34 -12.78
N ARG A 199 -15.38 12.49 -13.46
CA ARG A 199 -14.91 13.73 -12.87
C ARG A 199 -15.97 14.16 -11.86
N ALA A 200 -15.66 14.06 -10.58
CA ALA A 200 -16.37 14.77 -9.52
C ALA A 200 -15.97 16.25 -9.52
#